data_AF-A0A3D1V0S0-F1
#
_entry.id   AF-A0A3D1V0S0-F1
#
_cell.length_a   1.000
_cell.length_b   1.000
_cell.length_c   1.000
_cell.angle_alpha   90.00
_cell.angle_beta   90.00
_cell.angle_gamma   90.00
#
_symmetry.space_group_name_H-M   'P 1'
#
loop_
_entity.id
_entity.type
_entity.pdbx_description
1 polymer ?
#
loop_
_entity_poly.entity_id
_entity_poly.type
_entity_poly.pdbx_seq_one_letter_code
_entity_poly.pdbx_strand_id
1 'polypeptide(L)'
;MTISKKYGTALIYFIGIGIVLILLMIAEFISRNGLLDQCGTKPQVRKVTLKYTIRRETEQYLKRNRELFKEFETRIASVGNADFEVARKNIPAVARQFSSITWNGKLCYKMAKDRLCKSKDTQAALDQVLAPRIIAPCERGNLLIRNELETFLLRLAESENQFHARLALIGNENAISNGKDVARPRFLLDCHKISEKMKSDAKQRTLMLAGMGLEIIFLRETIHLTTAVFQYIVIRLAATGTTAGICAAADGPFPIGDAIGATLGIGSLAWCAYDLYHISQVMPGKMRTALFRMVDEYQGNSRKQALEFARKHLTEYQSAAEQITQRL
;
A
#
# COMPACT_ATOMS: atom_id res chain seq x y z
N MET A 1 -23.64 -103.98 5.51
CA MET A 1 -24.09 -102.78 6.25
C MET A 1 -23.02 -101.69 6.09
N THR A 2 -22.87 -101.12 4.88
CA THR A 2 -21.71 -100.25 4.56
C THR A 2 -21.94 -99.25 3.43
N ILE A 3 -23.18 -99.07 2.97
CA ILE A 3 -23.51 -98.13 1.88
C ILE A 3 -24.15 -96.83 2.43
N SER A 4 -24.67 -96.83 3.65
CA SER A 4 -25.37 -95.67 4.24
C SER A 4 -24.45 -94.51 4.68
N LYS A 5 -23.17 -94.76 5.00
CA LYS A 5 -22.27 -93.68 5.49
C LYS A 5 -21.70 -92.77 4.39
N LYS A 6 -21.64 -93.22 3.12
CA LYS A 6 -21.05 -92.41 2.03
C LYS A 6 -21.96 -91.30 1.50
N TYR A 7 -23.29 -91.44 1.67
CA TYR A 7 -24.24 -90.42 1.22
C TYR A 7 -24.42 -89.27 2.22
N GLY A 8 -24.17 -89.50 3.51
CA GLY A 8 -24.28 -88.46 4.54
C GLY A 8 -23.25 -87.35 4.41
N THR A 9 -22.00 -87.68 4.07
CA THR A 9 -20.93 -86.68 3.90
C THR A 9 -21.09 -85.84 2.63
N ALA A 10 -21.62 -86.42 1.55
CA ALA A 10 -21.92 -85.70 0.33
C ALA A 10 -23.05 -84.67 0.53
N LEU A 11 -24.11 -85.06 1.26
CA LEU A 11 -25.24 -84.17 1.56
C LEU A 11 -24.80 -82.94 2.39
N ILE A 12 -23.92 -83.14 3.38
CA ILE A 12 -23.39 -82.04 4.21
C ILE A 12 -22.55 -81.07 3.37
N TYR A 13 -21.75 -81.58 2.43
CA TYR A 13 -20.98 -80.73 1.50
C TYR A 13 -21.87 -79.91 0.57
N PHE A 14 -22.93 -80.51 0.02
CA PHE A 14 -23.88 -79.79 -0.84
C PHE A 14 -24.66 -78.70 -0.07
N ILE A 15 -25.06 -78.98 1.17
CA ILE A 15 -25.71 -77.99 2.03
C ILE A 15 -24.74 -76.84 2.37
N GLY A 16 -23.48 -77.16 2.69
CA GLY A 16 -22.45 -76.15 2.96
C GLY A 16 -22.19 -75.23 1.77
N ILE A 17 -22.04 -75.80 0.56
CA ILE A 17 -21.84 -75.02 -0.67
C ILE A 17 -23.08 -74.15 -0.97
N GLY A 18 -24.28 -74.69 -0.78
CA GLY A 18 -25.52 -73.94 -0.95
C GLY A 18 -25.61 -72.71 -0.04
N ILE A 19 -25.26 -72.86 1.25
CA ILE A 19 -25.25 -71.75 2.21
C ILE A 19 -24.23 -70.67 1.82
N VAL A 20 -23.03 -71.08 1.38
CA VAL A 20 -21.99 -70.12 0.95
C VAL A 20 -22.44 -69.34 -0.29
N LEU A 21 -23.07 -70.01 -1.26
CA LEU A 21 -23.60 -69.34 -2.45
C LEU A 21 -24.74 -68.37 -2.12
N ILE A 22 -25.61 -68.73 -1.18
CA ILE A 22 -26.67 -67.83 -0.69
C ILE A 22 -26.06 -66.61 0.01
N LEU A 23 -25.03 -66.78 0.84
CA LEU A 23 -24.34 -65.68 1.51
C LEU A 23 -23.63 -64.76 0.50
N LEU A 24 -23.02 -65.31 -0.55
CA LEU A 24 -22.41 -64.53 -1.63
C LEU A 24 -23.46 -63.76 -2.44
N MET A 25 -24.60 -64.38 -2.75
CA MET A 25 -25.72 -63.72 -3.43
C MET A 25 -26.31 -62.59 -2.58
N ILE A 26 -26.43 -62.78 -1.25
CA ILE A 26 -26.86 -61.74 -0.32
C ILE A 26 -25.83 -60.61 -0.27
N ALA A 27 -24.53 -60.92 -0.21
CA ALA A 27 -23.48 -59.91 -0.21
C ALA A 27 -23.46 -59.09 -1.50
N GLU A 28 -23.61 -59.75 -2.66
CA GLU A 28 -23.68 -59.09 -3.96
C GLU A 28 -24.97 -58.29 -4.13
N PHE A 29 -26.11 -58.77 -3.59
CA PHE A 29 -27.37 -58.03 -3.56
C PHE A 29 -27.29 -56.78 -2.66
N ILE A 30 -26.65 -56.89 -1.49
CA ILE A 30 -26.40 -55.76 -0.58
C ILE A 30 -25.46 -54.74 -1.23
N SER A 31 -24.44 -55.21 -1.95
CA SER A 31 -23.48 -54.36 -2.67
C SER A 31 -24.11 -53.66 -3.88
N ARG A 32 -24.89 -54.37 -4.72
CA ARG A 32 -25.55 -53.80 -5.91
C ARG A 32 -26.69 -52.84 -5.56
N ASN A 33 -27.42 -53.09 -4.49
CA ASN A 33 -28.54 -52.23 -4.10
C ASN A 33 -28.12 -51.00 -3.28
N GLY A 34 -26.81 -50.79 -3.05
CA GLY A 34 -26.33 -49.65 -2.28
C GLY A 34 -26.92 -49.60 -0.87
N LEU A 35 -27.31 -50.74 -0.30
CA LEU A 35 -27.94 -50.82 1.02
C LEU A 35 -26.96 -50.42 2.14
N LEU A 36 -25.65 -50.52 1.87
CA LEU A 36 -24.59 -49.96 2.71
C LEU A 36 -24.35 -48.46 2.46
N ASP A 37 -24.60 -47.96 1.24
CA ASP A 37 -24.57 -46.51 0.93
C ASP A 37 -25.78 -45.76 1.52
N GLN A 38 -26.87 -46.48 1.80
CA GLN A 38 -28.01 -45.99 2.59
C GLN A 38 -27.76 -46.00 4.10
N CYS A 39 -26.61 -46.48 4.57
CA CYS A 39 -26.08 -46.08 5.88
C CYS A 39 -25.50 -44.66 5.77
N GLY A 40 -26.31 -43.75 5.21
CA GLY A 40 -25.99 -42.34 5.08
C GLY A 40 -25.64 -41.82 6.47
N THR A 41 -24.42 -41.34 6.61
CA THR A 41 -24.01 -40.51 7.75
C THR A 41 -25.17 -39.57 8.06
N LYS A 42 -25.77 -39.73 9.25
CA LYS A 42 -26.95 -38.96 9.67
C LYS A 42 -26.73 -37.50 9.28
N PRO A 43 -27.73 -36.77 8.76
CA PRO A 43 -27.56 -35.37 8.30
C PRO A 43 -26.90 -34.45 9.35
N GLN A 44 -27.05 -34.79 10.63
CA GLN A 44 -26.32 -34.22 11.78
C GLN A 44 -24.79 -34.37 11.67
N VAL A 45 -24.27 -35.57 11.36
CA VAL A 45 -22.84 -35.86 11.20
C VAL A 45 -22.26 -35.08 10.00
N ARG A 46 -22.98 -35.03 8.87
CA ARG A 46 -22.56 -34.24 7.69
C ARG A 46 -22.47 -32.74 7.99
N LYS A 47 -23.43 -32.19 8.74
CA LYS A 47 -23.41 -30.78 9.16
C LYS A 47 -22.22 -30.46 10.08
N VAL A 48 -21.91 -31.36 11.02
CA VAL A 48 -20.76 -31.21 11.92
C VAL A 48 -19.44 -31.28 11.16
N THR A 49 -19.29 -32.24 10.23
CA THR A 49 -18.10 -32.37 9.38
C THR A 49 -17.90 -31.15 8.49
N LEU A 50 -18.96 -30.65 7.83
CA LEU A 50 -18.91 -29.44 7.01
C LEU A 50 -18.47 -28.22 7.82
N LYS A 51 -19.05 -28.02 9.00
CA LYS A 51 -18.70 -26.90 9.90
C LYS A 51 -17.24 -26.97 10.35
N TYR A 52 -16.74 -28.17 10.65
CA TYR A 52 -15.33 -28.38 10.99
C TYR A 52 -14.40 -28.05 9.82
N THR A 53 -14.70 -28.53 8.62
CA THR A 53 -13.89 -28.26 7.42
C THR A 53 -13.87 -26.78 7.07
N ILE A 54 -15.01 -26.09 7.10
CA ILE A 54 -15.06 -24.64 6.83
C ILE A 54 -14.27 -23.87 7.87
N ARG A 55 -14.41 -24.20 9.16
CA ARG A 55 -13.63 -23.57 10.23
C ARG A 55 -12.13 -23.75 10.01
N ARG A 56 -11.70 -24.96 9.63
CA ARG A 56 -10.29 -25.26 9.35
C ARG A 56 -9.75 -24.43 8.18
N GLU A 57 -10.50 -24.30 7.08
CA GLU A 57 -10.10 -23.45 5.95
C GLU A 57 -10.05 -21.97 6.33
N THR A 58 -11.03 -21.49 7.12
CA THR A 58 -11.01 -20.11 7.64
C THR A 58 -9.76 -19.87 8.49
N GLU A 59 -9.42 -20.78 9.42
CA GLU A 59 -8.22 -20.66 10.25
C GLU A 59 -6.93 -20.64 9.41
N GLN A 60 -6.84 -21.46 8.36
CA GLN A 60 -5.71 -21.43 7.42
C GLN A 60 -5.61 -20.11 6.65
N TYR A 61 -6.74 -19.59 6.17
CA TYR A 61 -6.81 -18.29 5.49
C TYR A 61 -6.36 -17.14 6.40
N LEU A 62 -6.88 -17.10 7.64
CA LEU A 62 -6.49 -16.09 8.64
C LEU A 62 -4.99 -16.18 9.00
N LYS A 63 -4.43 -17.39 9.07
CA LYS A 63 -3.00 -17.59 9.31
C LYS A 63 -2.16 -17.08 8.14
N ARG A 64 -2.50 -17.46 6.91
CA ARG A 64 -1.81 -17.02 5.70
C ARG A 64 -1.82 -15.49 5.55
N ASN A 65 -2.96 -14.85 5.79
CA ASN A 65 -3.06 -13.39 5.69
C ASN A 65 -2.21 -12.68 6.76
N ARG A 66 -2.06 -13.27 7.95
CA ARG A 66 -1.13 -12.75 8.98
C ARG A 66 0.33 -12.91 8.57
N GLU A 67 0.68 -14.01 7.91
CA GLU A 67 2.03 -14.23 7.38
C GLU A 67 2.35 -13.22 6.27
N LEU A 68 1.43 -13.00 5.32
CA LEU A 68 1.56 -11.98 4.28
C LEU A 68 1.76 -10.58 4.86
N PHE A 69 1.04 -10.24 5.93
CA PHE A 69 1.20 -8.94 6.59
C PHE A 69 2.57 -8.79 7.28
N LYS A 70 3.07 -9.84 7.95
CA LYS A 70 4.40 -9.82 8.56
C LYS A 70 5.52 -9.67 7.52
N GLU A 71 5.39 -10.35 6.38
CA GLU A 71 6.33 -10.18 5.26
C GLU A 71 6.31 -8.74 4.75
N PHE A 72 5.12 -8.16 4.56
CA PHE A 72 4.96 -6.77 4.15
C PHE A 72 5.58 -5.79 5.16
N GLU A 73 5.32 -5.96 6.46
CA GLU A 73 5.87 -5.14 7.55
C GLU A 73 7.41 -5.17 7.55
N THR A 74 8.00 -6.34 7.30
CA THR A 74 9.45 -6.50 7.20
C THR A 74 10.02 -5.78 5.97
N ARG A 75 9.35 -5.89 4.81
CA ARG A 75 9.79 -5.27 3.56
C ARG A 75 9.70 -3.75 3.63
N ILE A 76 8.58 -3.22 4.12
CA ILE A 76 8.34 -1.77 4.13
C ILE A 76 9.29 -1.01 5.07
N ALA A 77 9.82 -1.69 6.09
CA ALA A 77 10.81 -1.12 7.01
C ALA A 77 12.12 -0.69 6.31
N SER A 78 12.48 -1.32 5.20
CA SER A 78 13.71 -1.01 4.46
C SER A 78 13.50 -0.49 3.04
N VAL A 79 12.33 -0.72 2.45
CA VAL A 79 12.05 -0.27 1.08
C VAL A 79 12.16 1.25 0.96
N GLY A 80 12.71 1.71 -0.17
CA GLY A 80 12.92 3.13 -0.46
C GLY A 80 14.08 3.80 0.30
N ASN A 81 14.73 3.12 1.27
CA ASN A 81 15.84 3.70 2.06
C ASN A 81 16.92 4.31 1.17
N ALA A 82 17.33 3.60 0.11
CA ALA A 82 18.39 4.06 -0.77
C ALA A 82 18.06 5.43 -1.42
N ASP A 83 16.83 5.63 -1.89
CA ASP A 83 16.41 6.89 -2.50
C ASP A 83 16.28 8.03 -1.48
N PHE A 84 15.77 7.76 -0.27
CA PHE A 84 15.76 8.75 0.82
C PHE A 84 17.19 9.12 1.25
N GLU A 85 18.12 8.16 1.27
CA GLU A 85 19.55 8.42 1.50
C GLU A 85 20.18 9.29 0.42
N VAL A 86 19.76 9.14 -0.85
CA VAL A 86 20.19 10.05 -1.93
C VAL A 86 19.72 11.47 -1.64
N ALA A 87 18.47 11.69 -1.19
CA ALA A 87 18.01 13.01 -0.78
C ALA A 87 18.86 13.56 0.38
N ARG A 88 19.07 12.76 1.45
CA ARG A 88 19.89 13.15 2.61
C ARG A 88 21.31 13.58 2.24
N LYS A 89 21.97 12.83 1.35
CA LYS A 89 23.32 13.13 0.86
C LYS A 89 23.38 14.44 0.08
N ASN A 90 22.30 14.85 -0.58
CA ASN A 90 22.24 16.10 -1.33
C ASN A 90 21.91 17.33 -0.46
N ILE A 91 21.35 17.15 0.74
CA ILE A 91 20.96 18.26 1.64
C ILE A 91 22.12 19.25 1.89
N PRO A 92 23.37 18.82 2.21
CA PRO A 92 24.46 19.76 2.43
C PRO A 92 24.75 20.64 1.21
N ALA A 93 24.67 20.09 0.00
CA ALA A 93 24.90 20.85 -1.23
C ALA A 93 23.78 21.87 -1.48
N VAL A 94 22.52 21.46 -1.25
CA VAL A 94 21.34 22.35 -1.35
C VAL A 94 21.42 23.47 -0.31
N ALA A 95 21.74 23.16 0.94
CA ALA A 95 21.90 24.14 2.00
C ALA A 95 23.03 25.15 1.71
N ARG A 96 24.16 24.69 1.15
CA ARG A 96 25.25 25.59 0.72
C ARG A 96 24.83 26.52 -0.42
N GLN A 97 24.03 26.01 -1.35
CA GLN A 97 23.49 26.84 -2.44
C GLN A 97 22.56 27.92 -1.88
N PHE A 98 21.69 27.57 -0.93
CA PHE A 98 20.84 28.51 -0.21
C PHE A 98 21.60 29.46 0.73
N SER A 99 22.87 29.21 1.07
CA SER A 99 23.70 30.18 1.79
C SER A 99 24.52 31.09 0.88
N SER A 100 24.52 30.85 -0.43
CA SER A 100 25.26 31.69 -1.37
C SER A 100 24.62 33.07 -1.48
N ILE A 101 25.42 34.12 -1.25
CA ILE A 101 24.98 35.52 -1.40
C ILE A 101 24.41 35.76 -2.80
N THR A 102 25.03 35.19 -3.84
CA THR A 102 24.56 35.34 -5.23
C THR A 102 23.20 34.68 -5.47
N TRP A 103 22.95 33.54 -4.83
CA TRP A 103 21.68 32.84 -4.95
C TRP A 103 20.59 33.55 -4.14
N ASN A 104 20.92 34.01 -2.93
CA ASN A 104 19.99 34.75 -2.07
C ASN A 104 19.61 36.11 -2.65
N GLY A 105 20.53 36.83 -3.29
CA GLY A 105 20.20 38.05 -4.03
C GLY A 105 19.21 37.80 -5.16
N LYS A 106 19.43 36.74 -5.97
CA LYS A 106 18.49 36.32 -7.01
C LYS A 106 17.13 35.94 -6.44
N LEU A 107 17.10 35.23 -5.30
CA LEU A 107 15.87 34.82 -4.68
C LEU A 107 15.08 36.01 -4.11
N CYS A 108 15.73 36.91 -3.35
CA CYS A 108 15.11 38.13 -2.84
C CYS A 108 14.47 38.96 -3.96
N TYR A 109 15.15 39.09 -5.09
CA TYR A 109 14.63 39.74 -6.28
C TYR A 109 13.38 39.02 -6.81
N LYS A 110 13.41 37.70 -6.98
CA LYS A 110 12.26 36.92 -7.43
C LYS A 110 11.07 37.01 -6.46
N MET A 111 11.32 37.04 -5.16
CA MET A 111 10.28 37.22 -4.14
C MET A 111 9.66 38.61 -4.18
N ALA A 112 10.47 39.65 -4.42
CA ALA A 112 9.98 41.01 -4.62
C ALA A 112 9.15 41.12 -5.92
N LYS A 113 9.61 40.50 -7.00
CA LYS A 113 8.88 40.41 -8.27
C LYS A 113 7.55 39.67 -8.11
N ASP A 114 7.54 38.53 -7.43
CA ASP A 114 6.31 37.77 -7.14
C ASP A 114 5.31 38.61 -6.35
N ARG A 115 5.78 39.44 -5.41
CA ARG A 115 4.93 40.34 -4.64
C ARG A 115 4.37 41.49 -5.47
N LEU A 116 5.18 42.10 -6.34
CA LEU A 116 4.80 43.28 -7.13
C LEU A 116 3.98 42.92 -8.37
N CYS A 117 4.35 41.83 -9.04
CA CYS A 117 3.81 41.42 -10.34
C CYS A 117 2.90 40.18 -10.26
N LYS A 118 2.70 39.59 -9.06
CA LYS A 118 1.95 38.33 -8.86
C LYS A 118 2.51 37.15 -9.67
N SER A 119 3.82 37.14 -9.96
CA SER A 119 4.50 36.02 -10.60
C SER A 119 4.71 34.84 -9.63
N LYS A 120 5.21 33.71 -10.15
CA LYS A 120 5.57 32.50 -9.37
C LYS A 120 7.05 32.14 -9.52
N ASP A 121 7.89 33.14 -9.77
CA ASP A 121 9.31 32.96 -10.12
C ASP A 121 10.13 32.43 -8.95
N THR A 122 9.76 32.77 -7.71
CA THR A 122 10.38 32.24 -6.49
C THR A 122 10.15 30.75 -6.38
N GLN A 123 8.90 30.30 -6.58
CA GLN A 123 8.55 28.89 -6.52
C GLN A 123 9.33 28.12 -7.59
N ALA A 124 9.37 28.62 -8.82
CA ALA A 124 10.13 28.00 -9.90
C ALA A 124 11.65 27.94 -9.60
N ALA A 125 12.21 28.96 -8.95
CA ALA A 125 13.63 28.98 -8.56
C ALA A 125 13.96 27.96 -7.46
N LEU A 126 13.07 27.81 -6.48
CA LEU A 126 13.21 26.82 -5.41
C LEU A 126 13.06 25.41 -5.97
N ASP A 127 12.07 25.20 -6.84
CA ASP A 127 11.80 23.93 -7.48
C ASP A 127 13.01 23.45 -8.31
N GLN A 128 13.63 24.33 -9.10
CA GLN A 128 14.85 24.00 -9.86
C GLN A 128 16.00 23.45 -9.00
N VAL A 129 16.06 23.80 -7.71
CA VAL A 129 17.09 23.32 -6.78
C VAL A 129 16.63 22.08 -6.03
N LEU A 130 15.40 22.09 -5.52
CA LEU A 130 14.85 21.03 -4.68
C LEU A 130 14.41 19.81 -5.47
N ALA A 131 13.78 20.01 -6.64
CA ALA A 131 13.19 18.96 -7.45
C ALA A 131 14.18 17.84 -7.77
N PRO A 132 15.31 18.10 -8.46
CA PRO A 132 16.22 17.02 -8.85
C PRO A 132 16.97 16.38 -7.67
N ARG A 133 17.19 17.14 -6.60
CA ARG A 133 18.14 16.76 -5.52
C ARG A 133 17.47 16.17 -4.28
N ILE A 134 16.25 16.59 -3.98
CA ILE A 134 15.52 16.23 -2.76
C ILE A 134 14.17 15.61 -3.11
N ILE A 135 13.34 16.30 -3.91
CA ILE A 135 11.96 15.86 -4.17
C ILE A 135 11.94 14.59 -5.00
N ALA A 136 12.63 14.54 -6.14
CA ALA A 136 12.62 13.38 -7.03
C ALA A 136 13.15 12.09 -6.36
N PRO A 137 14.24 12.10 -5.57
CA PRO A 137 14.60 10.93 -4.76
C PRO A 137 13.52 10.55 -3.73
N CYS A 138 12.95 11.51 -2.99
CA CYS A 138 11.86 11.21 -2.06
C CYS A 138 10.62 10.59 -2.76
N GLU A 139 10.28 11.09 -3.94
CA GLU A 139 9.22 10.55 -4.80
C GLU A 139 9.48 9.11 -5.22
N ARG A 140 10.71 8.81 -5.67
CA ARG A 140 11.10 7.43 -6.02
C ARG A 140 11.03 6.51 -4.81
N GLY A 141 11.56 6.94 -3.66
CA GLY A 141 11.48 6.18 -2.41
C GLY A 141 10.04 5.87 -2.00
N ASN A 142 9.14 6.85 -2.13
CA ASN A 142 7.72 6.67 -1.86
C ASN A 142 7.01 5.78 -2.89
N LEU A 143 7.38 5.89 -4.17
CA LEU A 143 6.85 5.02 -5.22
C LEU A 143 7.16 3.55 -4.91
N LEU A 144 8.36 3.25 -4.41
CA LEU A 144 8.72 1.89 -4.00
C LEU A 144 7.88 1.41 -2.80
N ILE A 145 7.64 2.28 -1.80
CA ILE A 145 6.72 1.97 -0.68
C ILE A 145 5.31 1.65 -1.21
N ARG A 146 4.81 2.44 -2.16
CA ARG A 146 3.50 2.22 -2.78
C ARG A 146 3.43 0.91 -3.56
N ASN A 147 4.46 0.58 -4.32
CA ASN A 147 4.51 -0.66 -5.09
C ASN A 147 4.50 -1.89 -4.17
N GLU A 148 5.19 -1.83 -3.02
CA GLU A 148 5.13 -2.89 -2.01
C GLU A 148 3.72 -3.01 -1.39
N LEU A 149 3.05 -1.89 -1.11
CA LEU A 149 1.67 -1.91 -0.63
C LEU A 149 0.72 -2.51 -1.67
N GLU A 150 0.83 -2.11 -2.94
CA GLU A 150 0.02 -2.67 -4.03
C GLU A 150 0.26 -4.17 -4.17
N THR A 151 1.51 -4.60 -4.10
CA THR A 151 1.87 -6.03 -4.10
C THR A 151 1.23 -6.79 -2.95
N PHE A 152 1.24 -6.21 -1.74
CA PHE A 152 0.56 -6.79 -0.59
C PHE A 152 -0.96 -6.91 -0.81
N LEU A 153 -1.61 -5.85 -1.29
CA LEU A 153 -3.06 -5.86 -1.54
C LEU A 153 -3.46 -6.87 -2.61
N LEU A 154 -2.66 -7.01 -3.67
CA LEU A 154 -2.88 -8.02 -4.72
C LEU A 154 -2.77 -9.43 -4.15
N ARG A 155 -1.76 -9.71 -3.32
CA ARG A 155 -1.62 -11.01 -2.63
C ARG A 155 -2.76 -11.28 -1.67
N LEU A 156 -3.26 -10.25 -0.98
CA LEU A 156 -4.42 -10.37 -0.09
C LEU A 156 -5.69 -10.74 -0.87
N ALA A 157 -5.94 -10.07 -2.00
CA ALA A 157 -7.06 -10.37 -2.89
C ALA A 157 -6.93 -11.77 -3.53
N GLU A 158 -5.72 -12.19 -3.89
CA GLU A 158 -5.47 -13.54 -4.39
C GLU A 158 -5.79 -14.59 -3.32
N SER A 159 -5.33 -14.37 -2.08
CA SER A 159 -5.61 -15.23 -0.93
C SER A 159 -7.12 -15.36 -0.69
N GLU A 160 -7.88 -14.25 -0.78
CA GLU A 160 -9.34 -14.24 -0.66
C GLU A 160 -10.01 -15.06 -1.78
N ASN A 161 -9.59 -14.87 -3.03
CA ASN A 161 -10.12 -15.64 -4.16
C ASN A 161 -9.85 -17.15 -4.01
N GLN A 162 -8.65 -17.53 -3.56
CA GLN A 162 -8.33 -18.93 -3.26
C GLN A 162 -9.21 -19.49 -2.14
N PHE A 163 -9.46 -18.71 -1.09
CA PHE A 163 -10.34 -19.09 0.01
C PHE A 163 -11.78 -19.32 -0.47
N HIS A 164 -12.36 -18.40 -1.24
CA HIS A 164 -13.70 -18.58 -1.79
C HIS A 164 -13.80 -19.75 -2.76
N ALA A 165 -12.79 -19.97 -3.61
CA ALA A 165 -12.75 -21.13 -4.50
C ALA A 165 -12.77 -22.45 -3.70
N ARG A 166 -12.02 -22.53 -2.59
CA ARG A 166 -12.03 -23.70 -1.70
C ARG A 166 -13.38 -23.88 -1.01
N LEU A 167 -13.99 -22.82 -0.50
CA LEU A 167 -15.33 -22.89 0.08
C LEU A 167 -16.37 -23.35 -0.94
N ALA A 168 -16.26 -22.92 -2.19
CA ALA A 168 -17.13 -23.38 -3.28
C ALA A 168 -16.96 -24.88 -3.57
N LEU A 169 -15.72 -25.37 -3.61
CA LEU A 169 -15.44 -26.80 -3.76
C LEU A 169 -16.03 -27.64 -2.62
N ILE A 170 -15.82 -27.21 -1.37
CA ILE A 170 -16.41 -27.85 -0.19
C ILE A 170 -17.94 -27.84 -0.27
N GLY A 171 -18.54 -26.72 -0.68
CA GLY A 171 -19.98 -26.62 -0.90
C GLY A 171 -20.49 -27.56 -2.00
N ASN A 172 -19.71 -27.76 -3.07
CA ASN A 172 -20.05 -28.63 -4.19
C ASN A 172 -19.97 -30.12 -3.81
N GLU A 173 -18.93 -30.54 -3.11
CA GLU A 173 -18.72 -31.92 -2.65
C GLU A 173 -19.81 -32.37 -1.67
N ASN A 174 -20.34 -31.43 -0.87
CA ASN A 174 -21.37 -31.71 0.13
C ASN A 174 -22.81 -31.55 -0.39
N ALA A 175 -23.01 -31.04 -1.62
CA ALA A 175 -24.33 -30.78 -2.21
C ALA A 175 -25.01 -31.98 -2.87
N ILE A 176 -24.40 -33.17 -2.86
CA ILE A 176 -24.90 -34.34 -3.61
C ILE A 176 -26.19 -34.95 -3.01
N SER A 177 -26.70 -34.53 -1.85
CA SER A 177 -27.88 -35.20 -1.25
C SER A 177 -29.20 -34.43 -1.21
N ASN A 178 -29.28 -33.14 -1.50
CA ASN A 178 -30.56 -32.41 -1.41
C ASN A 178 -30.81 -31.61 -2.69
N GLY A 179 -31.53 -32.25 -3.63
CA GLY A 179 -32.07 -31.59 -4.81
C GLY A 179 -32.93 -30.38 -4.40
N LYS A 180 -32.62 -29.22 -5.00
CA LYS A 180 -33.09 -27.86 -4.68
C LYS A 180 -32.36 -27.21 -3.50
N ASP A 181 -31.19 -26.64 -3.78
CA ASP A 181 -30.61 -25.64 -2.88
C ASP A 181 -30.34 -24.32 -3.62
N VAL A 182 -31.35 -23.44 -3.59
CA VAL A 182 -31.30 -22.07 -4.13
C VAL A 182 -30.30 -21.20 -3.33
N ALA A 183 -29.81 -21.67 -2.18
CA ALA A 183 -28.82 -20.97 -1.38
C ALA A 183 -27.41 -21.03 -1.99
N ARG A 184 -27.06 -22.07 -2.74
CA ARG A 184 -25.71 -22.27 -3.31
C ARG A 184 -25.35 -21.27 -4.43
N PRO A 185 -26.20 -21.03 -5.44
CA PRO A 185 -25.93 -19.99 -6.44
C PRO A 185 -25.85 -18.61 -5.80
N ARG A 186 -26.68 -18.34 -4.78
CA ARG A 186 -26.72 -17.05 -4.09
C ARG A 186 -25.48 -16.82 -3.22
N PHE A 187 -25.01 -17.84 -2.50
CA PHE A 187 -23.74 -17.79 -1.77
C PHE A 187 -22.54 -17.57 -2.69
N LEU A 188 -22.48 -18.26 -3.83
CA LEU A 188 -21.40 -18.08 -4.82
C LEU A 188 -21.46 -16.70 -5.49
N LEU A 189 -22.66 -16.19 -5.79
CA LEU A 189 -22.88 -14.86 -6.35
C LEU A 189 -22.51 -13.76 -5.34
N ASP A 190 -22.84 -13.96 -4.06
CA ASP A 190 -22.50 -13.04 -2.98
C ASP A 190 -20.97 -13.03 -2.73
N CYS A 191 -20.30 -14.19 -2.78
CA CYS A 191 -18.83 -14.28 -2.73
C CYS A 191 -18.17 -13.55 -3.91
N HIS A 192 -18.69 -13.72 -5.13
CA HIS A 192 -18.16 -13.06 -6.31
C HIS A 192 -18.36 -11.54 -6.27
N LYS A 193 -19.52 -11.05 -5.81
CA LYS A 193 -19.80 -9.62 -5.66
C LYS A 193 -18.93 -8.96 -4.59
N ILE A 194 -18.64 -9.66 -3.50
CA ILE A 194 -17.75 -9.16 -2.44
C ILE A 194 -16.32 -9.02 -2.98
N SER A 195 -15.80 -10.04 -3.67
CA SER A 195 -14.45 -10.02 -4.28
C SER A 195 -14.29 -8.91 -5.34
N GLU A 196 -15.26 -8.75 -6.26
CA GLU A 196 -15.24 -7.67 -7.26
C GLU A 196 -15.20 -6.28 -6.62
N LYS A 197 -16.06 -6.05 -5.61
CA LYS A 197 -16.13 -4.78 -4.87
C LYS A 197 -14.84 -4.50 -4.12
N MET A 198 -14.23 -5.51 -3.51
CA MET A 198 -12.95 -5.37 -2.79
C MET A 198 -11.79 -5.05 -3.73
N LYS A 199 -11.78 -5.62 -4.95
CA LYS A 199 -10.75 -5.38 -5.97
C LYS A 199 -10.86 -3.99 -6.59
N SER A 200 -12.08 -3.48 -6.84
CA SER A 200 -12.30 -2.11 -7.31
C SER A 200 -11.98 -1.08 -6.22
N ASP A 201 -12.37 -1.35 -4.98
CA ASP A 201 -12.09 -0.48 -3.83
C ASP A 201 -10.58 -0.41 -3.54
N ALA A 202 -9.86 -1.54 -3.63
CA ALA A 202 -8.41 -1.57 -3.45
C ALA A 202 -7.71 -0.66 -4.47
N LYS A 203 -8.02 -0.77 -5.77
CA LYS A 203 -7.42 0.10 -6.81
C LYS A 203 -7.71 1.58 -6.57
N GLN A 204 -8.98 1.93 -6.30
CA GLN A 204 -9.38 3.33 -6.11
C GLN A 204 -8.78 3.94 -4.84
N ARG A 205 -8.59 3.15 -3.78
CA ARG A 205 -8.02 3.62 -2.51
C ARG A 205 -6.48 3.63 -2.50
N THR A 206 -5.83 2.77 -3.29
CA THR A 206 -4.37 2.86 -3.51
C THR A 206 -4.00 4.13 -4.29
N LEU A 207 -4.89 4.59 -5.16
CA LEU A 207 -4.81 5.91 -5.82
C LEU A 207 -4.95 7.08 -4.84
N MET A 208 -5.71 6.95 -3.75
CA MET A 208 -5.78 8.01 -2.73
C MET A 208 -4.47 8.21 -1.95
N LEU A 209 -3.69 7.14 -1.76
CA LEU A 209 -2.32 7.25 -1.21
C LEU A 209 -1.34 7.95 -2.18
N ALA A 210 -1.68 8.03 -3.47
CA ALA A 210 -0.92 8.78 -4.47
C ALA A 210 -1.08 10.31 -4.36
N GLY A 211 -2.13 10.77 -3.67
CA GLY A 211 -2.57 12.17 -3.71
C GLY A 211 -1.93 13.11 -2.70
N MET A 212 -1.03 12.65 -1.83
CA MET A 212 -0.32 13.56 -0.92
C MET A 212 0.82 14.24 -1.67
N GLY A 213 0.55 15.46 -2.14
CA GLY A 213 1.44 16.37 -2.86
C GLY A 213 2.76 16.62 -2.14
N LEU A 214 3.68 15.69 -2.30
CA LEU A 214 5.08 15.72 -1.91
C LEU A 214 5.76 17.03 -2.27
N GLU A 215 5.63 17.39 -3.55
CA GLU A 215 6.08 18.65 -4.12
C GLU A 215 5.51 19.84 -3.30
N ILE A 216 4.21 19.83 -3.01
CA ILE A 216 3.54 20.89 -2.25
C ILE A 216 4.07 20.98 -0.81
N ILE A 217 4.33 19.86 -0.13
CA ILE A 217 4.83 19.89 1.26
C ILE A 217 6.26 20.44 1.32
N PHE A 218 7.16 19.89 0.49
CA PHE A 218 8.56 20.34 0.46
C PHE A 218 8.69 21.77 -0.04
N LEU A 219 7.96 22.17 -1.08
CA LEU A 219 7.97 23.55 -1.57
C LEU A 219 7.31 24.51 -0.58
N ARG A 220 6.18 24.17 0.04
CA ARG A 220 5.50 25.06 0.99
C ARG A 220 6.34 25.33 2.21
N GLU A 221 6.94 24.30 2.80
CA GLU A 221 7.79 24.46 3.99
C GLU A 221 9.10 25.18 3.65
N THR A 222 9.70 24.87 2.49
CA THR A 222 10.88 25.61 2.04
C THR A 222 10.54 27.07 1.75
N ILE A 223 9.41 27.35 1.09
CA ILE A 223 8.91 28.72 0.90
C ILE A 223 8.71 29.39 2.26
N HIS A 224 8.09 28.73 3.24
CA HIS A 224 7.84 29.31 4.56
C HIS A 224 9.14 29.66 5.32
N LEU A 225 10.12 28.77 5.32
CA LEU A 225 11.42 29.02 5.95
C LEU A 225 12.17 30.15 5.25
N THR A 226 12.05 30.18 3.93
CA THR A 226 12.71 31.17 3.08
C THR A 226 12.04 32.54 3.21
N THR A 227 10.71 32.61 3.23
CA THR A 227 9.96 33.84 3.52
C THR A 227 10.26 34.33 4.92
N ALA A 228 10.29 33.47 5.94
CA ALA A 228 10.60 33.90 7.31
C ALA A 228 11.98 34.57 7.43
N VAL A 229 12.97 34.14 6.64
CA VAL A 229 14.32 34.73 6.62
C VAL A 229 14.37 36.01 5.76
N PHE A 230 13.69 36.02 4.61
CA PHE A 230 13.81 37.11 3.63
C PHE A 230 12.70 38.15 3.69
N GLN A 231 11.64 37.95 4.46
CA GLN A 231 10.44 38.80 4.43
C GLN A 231 10.75 40.27 4.69
N TYR A 232 11.62 40.59 5.64
CA TYR A 232 12.01 41.97 5.92
C TYR A 232 12.76 42.61 4.74
N ILE A 233 13.67 41.85 4.12
CA ILE A 233 14.45 42.28 2.95
C ILE A 233 13.56 42.47 1.73
N VAL A 234 12.61 41.53 1.51
CA VAL A 234 11.64 41.56 0.42
C VAL A 234 10.65 42.72 0.58
N ILE A 235 10.18 43.01 1.80
CA ILE A 235 9.33 44.18 2.08
C ILE A 235 10.08 45.45 1.71
N ARG A 236 11.35 45.59 2.13
CA ARG A 236 12.17 46.76 1.85
C ARG A 236 12.39 46.95 0.34
N LEU A 237 12.73 45.87 -0.37
CA LEU A 237 12.87 45.84 -1.84
C LEU A 237 11.57 46.21 -2.58
N ALA A 238 10.42 45.75 -2.09
CA ALA A 238 9.13 46.08 -2.68
C ALA A 238 8.71 47.54 -2.38
N ALA A 239 9.13 48.08 -1.23
CA ALA A 239 8.80 49.43 -0.77
C ALA A 239 9.68 50.52 -1.42
N THR A 240 10.91 50.21 -1.87
CA THR A 240 11.84 51.19 -2.46
C THR A 240 11.48 51.66 -3.87
N GLY A 241 10.29 51.32 -4.39
CA GLY A 241 9.69 52.04 -5.53
C GLY A 241 10.39 51.86 -6.89
N THR A 242 11.35 50.94 -7.04
CA THR A 242 11.98 50.62 -8.32
C THR A 242 11.19 49.58 -9.12
N THR A 243 9.85 49.70 -9.15
CA THR A 243 8.97 48.85 -9.97
C THR A 243 9.36 48.89 -11.45
N ALA A 244 9.83 50.02 -11.97
CA ALA A 244 10.31 50.13 -13.36
C ALA A 244 11.64 49.38 -13.60
N GLY A 245 12.60 49.44 -12.67
CA GLY A 245 13.91 48.78 -12.81
C GLY A 245 13.84 47.26 -12.59
N ILE A 246 12.99 46.81 -11.68
CA ILE A 246 12.77 45.38 -11.41
C ILE A 246 12.07 44.72 -12.59
N CYS A 247 11.09 45.38 -13.23
CA CYS A 247 10.41 44.84 -14.40
C CYS A 247 11.27 44.87 -15.68
N ALA A 248 12.08 45.92 -15.90
CA ALA A 248 12.94 46.04 -17.09
C ALA A 248 14.14 45.07 -17.08
N ALA A 249 14.64 44.70 -15.90
CA ALA A 249 15.70 43.69 -15.72
C ALA A 249 15.27 42.26 -16.10
N ALA A 250 13.98 42.01 -16.30
CA ALA A 250 13.43 40.66 -16.47
C ALA A 250 13.63 40.07 -17.88
N ASP A 251 13.86 40.91 -18.90
CA ASP A 251 13.88 40.49 -20.32
C ASP A 251 15.29 40.45 -20.96
N GLY A 252 16.37 40.77 -20.21
CA GLY A 252 17.73 40.87 -20.75
C GLY A 252 18.76 39.92 -20.10
N PRO A 253 19.84 39.52 -20.81
CA PRO A 253 20.94 38.75 -20.23
C PRO A 253 21.69 39.61 -19.20
N PHE A 254 21.47 39.31 -17.92
CA PHE A 254 22.02 40.09 -16.82
C PHE A 254 23.53 39.80 -16.63
N PRO A 255 24.44 40.79 -16.79
CA PRO A 255 25.87 40.59 -16.58
C PRO A 255 26.16 40.39 -15.08
N ILE A 256 26.77 39.24 -14.75
CA ILE A 256 27.02 38.78 -13.37
C ILE A 256 27.99 39.69 -12.60
N GLY A 257 28.84 40.46 -13.30
CA GLY A 257 29.73 41.46 -12.71
C GLY A 257 28.99 42.67 -12.12
N ASP A 258 27.87 43.07 -12.73
CA ASP A 258 26.99 44.11 -12.22
C ASP A 258 25.99 43.59 -11.20
N ALA A 259 25.85 42.29 -10.96
CA ALA A 259 24.96 41.82 -9.90
C ALA A 259 25.46 42.24 -8.52
N ILE A 260 26.77 42.40 -8.31
CA ILE A 260 27.34 42.90 -7.05
C ILE A 260 27.36 44.44 -7.06
N GLY A 261 27.69 45.07 -8.20
CA GLY A 261 27.69 46.53 -8.36
C GLY A 261 26.31 47.18 -8.43
N ALA A 262 25.31 46.51 -8.99
CA ALA A 262 23.91 46.95 -9.13
C ALA A 262 23.02 46.47 -7.98
N THR A 263 23.36 45.37 -7.28
CA THR A 263 22.79 45.18 -5.92
C THR A 263 23.43 46.12 -4.91
N LEU A 264 24.55 46.77 -5.20
CA LEU A 264 25.05 47.91 -4.41
C LEU A 264 24.58 49.27 -4.96
N GLY A 265 24.27 49.36 -6.26
CA GLY A 265 24.11 50.64 -6.97
C GLY A 265 22.69 50.96 -7.46
N ILE A 266 21.78 50.00 -7.61
CA ILE A 266 20.38 50.28 -7.95
C ILE A 266 19.56 50.24 -6.66
N GLY A 267 19.56 51.37 -5.96
CA GLY A 267 18.62 51.70 -4.89
C GLY A 267 18.82 50.92 -3.59
N SER A 268 19.59 51.49 -2.67
CA SER A 268 19.49 51.25 -1.20
C SER A 268 19.47 49.79 -0.72
N LEU A 269 20.16 48.90 -1.44
CA LEU A 269 20.44 47.52 -1.02
C LEU A 269 21.71 47.46 -0.18
N ALA A 270 21.82 48.30 0.86
CA ALA A 270 22.75 48.00 1.95
C ALA A 270 22.18 46.78 2.68
N TRP A 271 22.61 45.57 2.29
CA TRP A 271 22.44 44.41 3.16
C TRP A 271 23.14 44.81 4.46
N CYS A 272 22.40 44.90 5.56
CA CYS A 272 23.05 45.17 6.82
C CYS A 272 24.07 44.05 7.06
N ALA A 273 25.22 44.34 7.66
CA ALA A 273 26.18 43.30 8.03
C ALA A 273 25.49 42.17 8.83
N TYR A 274 24.45 42.53 9.59
CA TYR A 274 23.52 41.63 10.25
C TYR A 274 22.75 40.69 9.30
N ASP A 275 22.18 41.21 8.20
CA ASP A 275 21.45 40.41 7.20
C ASP A 275 22.41 39.44 6.49
N LEU A 276 23.59 39.94 6.10
CA LEU A 276 24.62 39.14 5.43
C LEU A 276 25.16 38.03 6.37
N TYR A 277 25.34 38.35 7.66
CA TYR A 277 25.71 37.39 8.70
C TYR A 277 24.62 36.32 8.89
N HIS A 278 23.35 36.73 9.02
CA HIS A 278 22.26 35.81 9.27
C HIS A 278 22.02 34.86 8.07
N ILE A 279 22.24 35.34 6.85
CA ILE A 279 22.12 34.58 5.60
C ILE A 279 23.32 33.63 5.39
N SER A 280 24.54 34.06 5.70
CA SER A 280 25.74 33.26 5.49
C SER A 280 26.00 32.23 6.61
N GLN A 281 25.68 32.56 7.87
CA GLN A 281 26.06 31.74 9.02
C GLN A 281 24.88 30.96 9.62
N VAL A 282 23.70 31.58 9.75
CA VAL A 282 22.56 30.98 10.48
C VAL A 282 21.64 30.18 9.56
N MET A 283 21.36 30.70 8.36
CA MET A 283 20.46 30.09 7.39
C MET A 283 20.86 28.68 6.94
N PRO A 284 22.13 28.38 6.56
CA PRO A 284 22.48 27.02 6.13
C PRO A 284 22.27 25.98 7.22
N GLY A 285 22.53 26.33 8.49
CA GLY A 285 22.26 25.45 9.63
C GLY A 285 20.77 25.14 9.78
N LYS A 286 19.93 26.18 9.80
CA LYS A 286 18.45 26.02 9.91
C LYS A 286 17.86 25.27 8.72
N MET A 287 18.29 25.61 7.51
CA MET A 287 17.83 24.99 6.26
C MET A 287 18.21 23.51 6.20
N ARG A 288 19.46 23.18 6.57
CA ARG A 288 19.93 21.79 6.64
C ARG A 288 19.08 20.98 7.62
N THR A 289 18.90 21.46 8.84
CA THR A 289 18.11 20.76 9.87
C THR A 289 16.66 20.58 9.43
N ALA A 290 16.05 21.60 8.83
CA ALA A 290 14.68 21.51 8.32
C ALA A 290 14.55 20.49 7.17
N LEU A 291 15.47 20.50 6.20
CA LEU A 291 15.47 19.55 5.09
C LEU A 291 15.65 18.11 5.58
N PHE A 292 16.55 17.86 6.55
CA PHE A 292 16.72 16.52 7.13
C PHE A 292 15.45 16.06 7.82
N ARG A 293 14.90 16.91 8.70
CA ARG A 293 13.64 16.64 9.39
C ARG A 293 12.51 16.33 8.41
N MET A 294 12.37 17.10 7.33
CA MET A 294 11.32 16.87 6.33
C MET A 294 11.49 15.55 5.59
N VAL A 295 12.71 15.18 5.19
CA VAL A 295 12.98 13.89 4.54
C VAL A 295 12.65 12.73 5.50
N ASP A 296 13.03 12.84 6.77
CA ASP A 296 12.81 11.80 7.78
C ASP A 296 11.34 11.67 8.16
N GLU A 297 10.66 12.80 8.42
CA GLU A 297 9.21 12.84 8.69
C GLU A 297 8.43 12.30 7.49
N TYR A 298 8.82 12.67 6.28
CA TYR A 298 8.17 12.20 5.08
C TYR A 298 8.32 10.68 4.91
N GLN A 299 9.54 10.15 5.03
CA GLN A 299 9.78 8.71 4.99
C GLN A 299 8.97 7.97 6.07
N GLY A 300 9.00 8.48 7.31
CA GLY A 300 8.27 7.89 8.43
C GLY A 300 6.76 7.90 8.21
N ASN A 301 6.21 9.01 7.75
CA ASN A 301 4.78 9.17 7.47
C ASN A 301 4.33 8.27 6.32
N SER A 302 5.08 8.18 5.22
CA SER A 302 4.76 7.29 4.10
C SER A 302 4.67 5.83 4.55
N ARG A 303 5.62 5.37 5.36
CA ARG A 303 5.60 4.01 5.92
C ARG A 303 4.44 3.78 6.86
N LYS A 304 4.22 4.72 7.78
CA LYS A 304 3.13 4.64 8.76
C LYS A 304 1.77 4.57 8.07
N GLN A 305 1.53 5.43 7.08
CA GLN A 305 0.28 5.44 6.32
C GLN A 305 0.06 4.13 5.57
N ALA A 306 1.10 3.62 4.90
CA ALA A 306 1.01 2.34 4.19
C ALA A 306 0.74 1.16 5.15
N LEU A 307 1.37 1.15 6.34
CA LEU A 307 1.12 0.15 7.38
C LEU A 307 -0.30 0.23 7.94
N GLU A 308 -0.78 1.43 8.27
CA GLU A 308 -2.15 1.64 8.77
C GLU A 308 -3.19 1.22 7.73
N PHE A 309 -2.94 1.55 6.46
CA PHE A 309 -3.81 1.17 5.36
C PHE A 309 -3.85 -0.35 5.13
N ALA A 310 -2.68 -0.99 5.12
CA ALA A 310 -2.55 -2.44 5.00
C ALA A 310 -3.23 -3.16 6.17
N ARG A 311 -3.03 -2.67 7.41
CA ARG A 311 -3.65 -3.24 8.60
C ARG A 311 -5.17 -3.14 8.54
N LYS A 312 -5.70 -1.97 8.14
CA LYS A 312 -7.14 -1.78 7.95
C LYS A 312 -7.73 -2.80 6.97
N HIS A 313 -7.11 -2.96 5.80
CA HIS A 313 -7.58 -3.94 4.81
C HIS A 313 -7.46 -5.37 5.33
N LEU A 314 -6.36 -5.73 5.99
CA LEU A 314 -6.23 -7.04 6.61
C LEU A 314 -7.40 -7.33 7.55
N THR A 315 -7.75 -6.39 8.44
CA THR A 315 -8.90 -6.53 9.35
C THR A 315 -10.23 -6.65 8.61
N GLU A 316 -10.46 -5.89 7.53
CA GLU A 316 -11.68 -5.99 6.71
C GLU A 316 -11.82 -7.42 6.12
N TYR A 317 -10.75 -7.95 5.52
CA TYR A 317 -10.70 -9.30 4.94
C TYR A 317 -10.86 -10.41 5.99
N GLN A 318 -10.27 -10.24 7.18
CA GLN A 318 -10.40 -11.20 8.28
C GLN A 318 -11.82 -11.21 8.84
N SER A 319 -12.42 -10.03 9.05
CA SER A 319 -13.78 -9.90 9.55
C SER A 319 -14.82 -10.51 8.59
N ALA A 320 -14.61 -10.36 7.27
CA ALA A 320 -15.48 -10.96 6.27
C ALA A 320 -15.46 -12.50 6.33
N ALA A 321 -14.28 -13.11 6.50
CA ALA A 321 -14.14 -14.57 6.63
C ALA A 321 -14.73 -15.11 7.94
N GLU A 322 -14.60 -14.36 9.04
CA GLU A 322 -15.21 -14.72 10.32
C GLU A 322 -16.75 -14.69 10.26
N GLN A 323 -17.33 -13.70 9.57
CA GLN A 323 -18.79 -13.63 9.37
C GLN A 323 -19.33 -14.83 8.59
N ILE A 324 -18.59 -15.36 7.61
CA ILE A 324 -18.97 -16.58 6.89
C ILE A 324 -19.06 -17.76 7.86
N THR A 325 -18.10 -17.87 8.79
CA THR A 325 -18.05 -18.94 9.78
C THR A 325 -19.17 -18.82 10.82
N GLN A 326 -19.56 -17.61 11.21
CA GLN A 326 -20.65 -17.37 12.17
C GLN A 326 -22.04 -17.70 11.61
N ARG A 327 -22.22 -17.64 10.28
CA ARG A 327 -23.52 -17.92 9.62
C ARG A 327 -23.79 -19.41 9.40
N LEU A 328 -22.86 -20.30 9.74
CA LEU A 328 -22.92 -21.77 9.53
C LEU A 328 -23.27 -22.57 10.80
#